data_AF-A0A1C6RPH2-F1
#
_entry.id   AF-A0A1C6RPH2-F1
#
_cell.length_a   1.000
_cell.length_b   1.000
_cell.length_c   1.000
_cell.angle_alpha   90.00
_cell.angle_beta   90.00
_cell.angle_gamma   90.00
#
_symmetry.space_group_name_H-M   'P 1'
#
loop_
_entity.id
_entity.type
_entity.pdbx_description
1 polymer ?
#
loop_
_entity_poly.entity_id
_entity_poly.type
_entity_poly.pdbx_seq_one_letter_code
_entity_poly.pdbx_strand_id
1 'polypeptide(L)'
;MSPELNRRYRVLATDVDAYPLPTPEAVRRLAERRLRTRGATGALAVAVLAGGTVAGTQWGVTAGPPSQPPRPVPPPATSVPPTSVPPTSVPPTSVPPTAGATPTASADDTSAPARTTPPATGAPSASAPARLPTSIPDRAFFTPLAGTAVQPPEFVDGPVLPELCGRTPAAPELSRTRSLIFWLDPQTPQEYVPDGSYLHTVSVHGPGLADDWLVNLRRAVRECPLVEIAPGLVSLQRLLPDGAYGDESVLFEMRTRTFDEDPAGTGLLRLVRAIRVGDVVTVLWERGWEYTSTDRIRFDFDSRRAVRAVEAWLA
;
A
#
# COMPACT_ATOMS: atom_id res chain seq x y z
N MET A 1 -40.86 -13.82 7.30
CA MET A 1 -39.45 -13.46 7.57
C MET A 1 -38.62 -13.79 6.33
N SER A 2 -37.78 -12.86 5.85
CA SER A 2 -37.07 -13.04 4.59
C SER A 2 -36.01 -14.16 4.69
N PRO A 3 -35.97 -15.11 3.74
CA PRO A 3 -34.95 -16.18 3.71
C PRO A 3 -33.52 -15.64 3.62
N GLU A 4 -33.35 -14.41 3.11
CA GLU A 4 -32.06 -13.76 3.00
C GLU A 4 -31.51 -13.25 4.35
N LEU A 5 -32.41 -12.82 5.25
CA LEU A 5 -32.06 -12.45 6.62
C LEU A 5 -31.56 -13.68 7.39
N ASN A 6 -32.23 -14.81 7.20
CA ASN A 6 -31.84 -16.08 7.84
C ASN A 6 -30.49 -16.57 7.31
N ARG A 7 -30.19 -16.36 6.02
CA ARG A 7 -28.88 -16.68 5.43
C ARG A 7 -27.77 -15.77 6.00
N ARG A 8 -28.01 -14.47 6.14
CA ARG A 8 -27.04 -13.53 6.73
C ARG A 8 -26.76 -13.83 8.20
N TYR A 9 -27.80 -14.13 8.99
CA TYR A 9 -27.62 -14.56 10.38
C TYR A 9 -26.84 -15.88 10.51
N ARG A 10 -27.08 -16.83 9.60
CA ARG A 10 -26.36 -18.11 9.62
C ARG A 10 -24.87 -17.95 9.30
N VAL A 11 -24.51 -17.06 8.37
CA VAL A 11 -23.10 -16.73 8.05
C VAL A 11 -22.42 -16.01 9.21
N LEU A 12 -23.11 -15.06 9.85
CA LEU A 12 -22.59 -14.38 11.04
C LEU A 12 -22.37 -15.34 12.21
N ALA A 13 -23.28 -16.29 12.43
CA ALA A 13 -23.11 -17.29 13.48
C ALA A 13 -21.90 -18.20 13.23
N THR A 14 -21.64 -18.59 11.97
CA THR A 14 -20.50 -19.46 11.64
C THR A 14 -19.15 -18.76 11.80
N ASP A 15 -19.07 -17.45 11.53
CA ASP A 15 -17.84 -16.67 11.74
C ASP A 15 -17.55 -16.41 13.23
N VAL A 16 -18.59 -16.27 14.06
CA VAL A 16 -18.43 -16.05 15.51
C VAL A 16 -18.03 -17.35 16.23
N ASP A 17 -18.54 -18.50 15.79
CA ASP A 17 -18.22 -19.80 16.38
C ASP A 17 -16.82 -20.33 15.99
N ALA A 18 -16.20 -19.76 14.95
CA ALA A 18 -14.89 -20.18 14.45
C ALA A 18 -13.71 -19.72 15.32
N TYR A 19 -13.93 -18.73 16.20
CA TYR A 19 -12.88 -18.21 17.08
C TYR A 19 -13.19 -18.58 18.54
N PRO A 20 -12.36 -19.40 19.19
CA PRO A 20 -12.53 -19.68 20.61
C PRO A 20 -12.46 -18.35 21.37
N LEU A 21 -13.52 -18.02 22.09
CA LEU A 21 -13.55 -16.81 22.92
C LEU A 21 -12.33 -16.85 23.86
N PRO A 22 -11.60 -15.72 23.98
CA PRO A 22 -10.46 -15.66 24.88
C PRO A 22 -10.92 -16.05 26.29
N THR A 23 -10.15 -16.92 26.94
CA THR A 23 -10.52 -17.39 28.28
C THR A 23 -10.68 -16.19 29.22
N PRO A 24 -11.53 -16.29 30.26
CA PRO A 24 -11.73 -15.20 31.21
C PRO A 24 -10.41 -14.66 31.80
N GLU A 25 -9.40 -15.52 31.96
CA GLU A 25 -8.06 -15.13 32.42
C GLU A 25 -7.27 -14.32 31.39
N ALA A 26 -7.48 -14.54 30.09
CA ALA A 26 -6.89 -13.74 29.02
C ALA A 26 -7.51 -12.33 28.99
N VAL A 27 -8.83 -12.24 29.15
CA VAL A 27 -9.54 -10.95 29.24
C VAL A 27 -9.12 -10.18 30.49
N ARG A 28 -9.03 -10.86 31.65
CA ARG A 28 -8.58 -10.25 32.91
C ARG A 28 -7.14 -9.75 32.84
N ARG A 29 -6.23 -10.52 32.20
CA ARG A 29 -4.84 -10.09 31.96
C ARG A 29 -4.75 -8.89 31.03
N LEU A 30 -5.58 -8.79 29.99
CA LEU A 30 -5.64 -7.63 29.11
C LEU A 30 -6.19 -6.38 29.83
N ALA A 31 -7.22 -6.54 30.67
CA ALA A 31 -7.77 -5.46 31.47
C ALA A 31 -6.77 -4.94 32.53
N GLU A 32 -6.09 -5.84 33.25
CA GLU A 32 -5.05 -5.49 34.22
C GLU A 32 -3.85 -4.80 33.57
N ARG A 33 -3.47 -5.19 32.34
CA ARG A 33 -2.41 -4.51 31.59
C ARG A 33 -2.79 -3.08 31.22
N ARG A 34 -4.02 -2.82 30.77
CA ARG A 34 -4.51 -1.47 30.47
C ARG A 34 -4.55 -0.57 31.72
N LEU A 35 -4.82 -1.15 32.88
CA LEU A 35 -4.75 -0.44 34.17
C LEU A 35 -3.31 -0.09 34.55
N ARG A 36 -2.34 -0.97 34.31
CA ARG A 36 -0.92 -0.69 34.60
C ARG A 36 -0.29 0.32 33.65
N THR A 37 -0.60 0.28 32.36
CA THR A 37 -0.08 1.27 31.40
C THR A 37 -0.64 2.67 31.65
N ARG A 38 -1.89 2.80 32.11
CA ARG A 38 -2.44 4.09 32.54
C ARG A 38 -1.87 4.60 33.87
N GLY A 39 -1.43 3.71 34.76
CA GLY A 39 -0.75 4.09 36.00
C GLY A 39 0.68 4.60 35.79
N ALA A 40 1.41 4.04 34.82
CA ALA A 40 2.79 4.42 34.53
C ALA A 40 2.91 5.82 33.90
N THR A 41 1.96 6.23 33.05
CA THR A 41 1.94 7.58 32.46
C THR A 41 1.54 8.67 33.47
N GLY A 42 0.70 8.35 34.46
CA GLY A 42 0.34 9.29 35.54
C GLY A 42 1.49 9.57 36.52
N ALA A 43 2.32 8.57 36.84
CA ALA A 43 3.42 8.74 37.79
C ALA A 43 4.58 9.58 37.23
N LEU A 44 4.85 9.52 35.91
CA LEU A 44 5.87 10.32 35.25
C LEU A 44 5.51 11.82 35.20
N ALA A 45 4.22 12.16 35.05
CA ALA A 45 3.76 13.54 35.06
C ALA A 45 3.92 14.22 36.44
N VAL A 46 3.76 13.47 37.54
CA VAL A 46 3.94 14.00 38.90
C VAL A 46 5.43 14.15 39.27
N ALA A 47 6.30 13.26 38.79
CA ALA A 47 7.74 13.34 39.05
C ALA A 47 8.41 14.54 38.37
N VAL A 48 7.98 14.90 37.14
CA VAL A 48 8.50 16.08 36.43
C VAL A 48 8.07 17.40 37.08
N LEU A 49 6.87 17.45 37.67
CA LEU A 49 6.38 18.63 38.40
C LEU A 49 7.05 18.80 39.78
N ALA A 50 7.51 17.71 40.42
CA ALA A 50 8.23 17.78 41.70
C ALA A 50 9.74 18.01 41.57
N GLY A 51 10.36 17.69 40.42
CA GLY A 51 11.80 17.86 40.18
C GLY A 51 12.25 19.26 39.74
N GLY A 52 11.32 20.13 39.34
CA GLY A 52 11.62 21.43 38.72
C GLY A 52 11.93 22.60 39.68
N THR A 53 11.90 22.41 41.00
CA THR A 53 11.93 23.53 41.98
C THR A 53 13.24 23.70 42.76
N VAL A 54 14.32 22.97 42.46
CA VAL A 54 15.53 22.96 43.35
C VAL A 54 16.82 23.52 42.74
N ALA A 55 16.88 23.89 41.46
CA ALA A 55 18.13 24.38 40.84
C ALA A 55 18.07 25.87 40.42
N GLY A 56 17.74 26.76 41.37
CA GLY A 56 17.45 28.16 41.04
C GLY A 56 17.84 29.20 42.08
N THR A 57 18.81 28.97 42.96
CA THR A 57 19.34 30.03 43.84
C THR A 57 20.78 29.74 44.26
N GLN A 58 21.75 30.18 43.47
CA GLN A 58 23.03 30.73 43.94
C GLN A 58 23.86 31.17 42.75
N TRP A 59 24.84 32.04 43.00
CA TRP A 59 25.76 32.71 42.06
C TRP A 59 25.11 33.94 41.39
N GLY A 60 25.31 35.16 41.86
CA GLY A 60 26.46 35.73 42.56
C GLY A 60 26.89 36.98 41.79
N VAL A 61 26.37 38.15 42.17
CA VAL A 61 26.71 39.45 41.60
C VAL A 61 28.13 39.83 42.02
N THR A 62 29.06 39.93 41.07
CA THR A 62 30.24 40.81 41.16
C THR A 62 30.53 41.40 39.78
N ALA A 63 30.75 42.72 39.76
CA ALA A 63 30.99 43.54 38.58
C ALA A 63 32.46 43.48 38.14
N GLY A 64 32.70 43.47 36.82
CA GLY A 64 34.01 43.66 36.18
C GLY A 64 33.86 44.03 34.69
N PRO A 65 34.67 44.97 34.14
CA PRO A 65 34.43 45.64 32.85
C PRO A 65 34.84 44.82 31.61
N PRO A 66 34.39 45.21 30.39
CA PRO A 66 34.21 44.28 29.27
C PRO A 66 35.51 43.98 28.52
N SER A 67 35.79 42.70 28.28
CA SER A 67 36.79 42.24 27.32
C SER A 67 36.09 41.52 26.17
N GLN A 68 36.04 42.23 25.03
CA GLN A 68 36.13 41.77 23.63
C GLN A 68 35.50 40.40 23.22
N PRO A 69 34.62 40.37 22.21
CA PRO A 69 34.03 39.12 21.71
C PRO A 69 35.02 38.31 20.84
N PRO A 70 35.11 36.97 20.99
CA PRO A 70 35.79 36.13 20.01
C PRO A 70 34.91 35.92 18.76
N ARG A 71 35.57 36.02 17.62
CA ARG A 71 35.05 35.84 16.26
C ARG A 71 34.58 34.40 16.03
N PRO A 72 33.49 34.16 15.26
CA PRO A 72 33.12 32.81 14.83
C PRO A 72 34.12 32.25 13.82
N VAL A 73 34.57 31.01 14.03
CA VAL A 73 35.31 30.22 13.04
C VAL A 73 34.29 29.49 12.15
N PRO A 74 34.39 29.57 10.81
CA PRO A 74 33.49 28.84 9.91
C PRO A 74 33.86 27.34 9.84
N PRO A 75 32.88 26.43 9.62
CA PRO A 75 33.16 25.02 9.40
C PRO A 75 33.86 24.79 8.03
N PRO A 76 34.70 23.75 7.89
CA PRO A 76 35.32 23.42 6.62
C PRO A 76 34.28 22.93 5.61
N ALA A 77 34.16 23.68 4.52
CA ALA A 77 33.43 23.25 3.32
C ALA A 77 34.25 22.18 2.59
N THR A 78 33.69 20.98 2.45
CA THR A 78 34.20 19.99 1.49
C THR A 78 33.16 19.85 0.39
N SER A 79 33.32 20.63 -0.69
CA SER A 79 32.60 20.40 -1.94
C SER A 79 33.40 19.40 -2.76
N VAL A 80 32.80 18.28 -3.11
CA VAL A 80 33.30 17.38 -4.16
C VAL A 80 32.43 17.62 -5.39
N PRO A 81 33.01 18.01 -6.54
CA PRO A 81 32.24 18.22 -7.76
C PRO A 81 31.79 16.87 -8.35
N PRO A 82 30.58 16.77 -8.94
CA PRO A 82 30.19 15.58 -9.68
C PRO A 82 30.96 15.50 -10.99
N THR A 83 31.64 14.37 -11.20
CA THR A 83 32.22 13.99 -12.49
C THR A 83 31.09 13.65 -13.46
N SER A 84 30.91 14.49 -14.47
CA SER A 84 30.04 14.27 -15.62
C SER A 84 30.64 13.21 -16.54
N VAL A 85 29.97 12.06 -16.67
CA VAL A 85 30.28 11.05 -17.71
C VAL A 85 29.27 11.22 -18.84
N PRO A 86 29.70 11.40 -20.10
CA PRO A 86 28.80 11.55 -21.24
C PRO A 86 28.13 10.21 -21.60
N PRO A 87 26.87 10.21 -22.07
CA PRO A 87 26.23 9.00 -22.59
C PRO A 87 26.86 8.61 -23.94
N THR A 88 27.31 7.36 -24.03
CA THR A 88 27.71 6.74 -25.30
C THR A 88 26.44 6.39 -26.07
N SER A 89 26.26 7.03 -27.22
CA SER A 89 25.19 6.77 -28.19
C SER A 89 25.51 5.49 -28.97
N VAL A 90 24.61 4.51 -28.90
CA VAL A 90 24.64 3.31 -29.77
C VAL A 90 23.53 3.48 -30.82
N PRO A 91 23.84 3.34 -32.12
CA PRO A 91 22.86 3.52 -33.20
C PRO A 91 21.89 2.34 -33.32
N PRO A 92 20.63 2.55 -33.74
CA PRO A 92 19.69 1.48 -34.01
C PRO A 92 20.07 0.73 -35.30
N THR A 93 20.18 -0.59 -35.22
CA THR A 93 20.30 -1.46 -36.38
C THR A 93 18.90 -1.74 -36.92
N SER A 94 18.64 -1.26 -38.13
CA SER A 94 17.44 -1.47 -38.94
C SER A 94 17.47 -2.87 -39.58
N VAL A 95 16.37 -3.61 -39.46
CA VAL A 95 16.14 -4.87 -40.18
C VAL A 95 14.92 -4.67 -41.12
N PRO A 96 15.01 -5.06 -42.40
CA PRO A 96 14.00 -4.76 -43.42
C PRO A 96 12.79 -5.71 -43.42
N PRO A 97 11.65 -5.32 -44.01
CA PRO A 97 10.46 -6.16 -44.13
C PRO A 97 10.61 -7.15 -45.29
N THR A 98 10.28 -8.41 -45.06
CA THR A 98 10.09 -9.40 -46.14
C THR A 98 8.59 -9.50 -46.46
N ALA A 99 8.25 -9.09 -47.68
CA ALA A 99 6.95 -9.34 -48.31
C ALA A 99 6.96 -10.70 -49.01
N GLY A 100 5.79 -11.34 -49.12
CA GLY A 100 5.54 -12.36 -50.14
C GLY A 100 4.62 -13.49 -49.68
N ALA A 101 3.35 -13.42 -50.09
CA ALA A 101 2.64 -14.55 -50.71
C ALA A 101 1.21 -14.11 -51.10
N THR A 102 1.07 -13.71 -52.35
CA THR A 102 -0.18 -13.85 -53.11
C THR A 102 -0.33 -15.33 -53.51
N PRO A 103 -1.56 -15.86 -53.56
CA PRO A 103 -1.94 -16.54 -54.79
C PRO A 103 -3.31 -16.08 -55.31
N THR A 104 -3.32 -15.76 -56.60
CA THR A 104 -4.50 -15.63 -57.45
C THR A 104 -4.82 -17.00 -58.04
N ALA A 105 -6.08 -17.43 -57.96
CA ALA A 105 -6.67 -18.36 -58.91
C ALA A 105 -8.19 -18.13 -59.00
N SER A 106 -8.62 -17.70 -60.18
CA SER A 106 -9.97 -17.78 -60.77
C SER A 106 -10.42 -19.24 -60.87
N ALA A 107 -11.65 -19.68 -61.15
CA ALA A 107 -12.96 -19.13 -61.48
C ALA A 107 -13.97 -20.29 -61.22
N ASP A 108 -15.26 -20.01 -61.00
CA ASP A 108 -16.33 -20.45 -61.91
C ASP A 108 -17.73 -20.27 -61.31
N ASP A 109 -18.62 -19.93 -62.24
CA ASP A 109 -20.06 -19.71 -62.20
C ASP A 109 -20.86 -20.86 -61.58
N THR A 110 -21.99 -20.54 -60.91
CA THR A 110 -23.31 -21.18 -61.13
C THR A 110 -24.36 -20.57 -60.17
N SER A 111 -25.49 -20.19 -60.76
CA SER A 111 -26.64 -19.51 -60.15
C SER A 111 -27.64 -20.43 -59.41
N ALA A 112 -28.16 -19.94 -58.26
CA ALA A 112 -29.52 -20.11 -57.66
C ALA A 112 -30.04 -21.54 -57.27
N PRO A 113 -31.03 -21.71 -56.34
CA PRO A 113 -31.98 -20.71 -55.81
C PRO A 113 -32.13 -20.66 -54.26
N ALA A 114 -32.95 -19.69 -53.85
CA ALA A 114 -33.30 -19.25 -52.50
C ALA A 114 -33.66 -20.36 -51.50
N ARG A 115 -33.15 -20.22 -50.27
CA ARG A 115 -33.70 -20.85 -49.08
C ARG A 115 -33.86 -19.80 -47.98
N THR A 116 -35.10 -19.57 -47.60
CA THR A 116 -35.55 -18.66 -46.55
C THR A 116 -35.02 -19.15 -45.20
N THR A 117 -34.15 -18.37 -44.57
CA THR A 117 -33.71 -18.55 -43.18
C THR A 117 -34.23 -17.40 -42.31
N PRO A 118 -34.60 -17.65 -41.04
CA PRO A 118 -35.23 -16.66 -40.16
C PRO A 118 -34.25 -15.52 -39.80
N PRO A 119 -34.74 -14.36 -39.32
CA PRO A 119 -33.89 -13.21 -39.04
C PRO A 119 -32.86 -13.56 -37.95
N ALA A 120 -31.59 -13.47 -38.32
CA ALA A 120 -30.50 -13.48 -37.36
C ALA A 120 -30.63 -12.24 -36.48
N THR A 121 -31.03 -12.47 -35.23
CA THR A 121 -30.91 -11.50 -34.14
C THR A 121 -29.49 -10.94 -34.14
N GLY A 122 -29.39 -9.62 -34.24
CA GLY A 122 -28.13 -8.90 -34.42
C GLY A 122 -27.06 -9.39 -33.44
N ALA A 123 -25.92 -9.80 -34.01
CA ALA A 123 -24.70 -9.94 -33.25
C ALA A 123 -24.42 -8.60 -32.54
N PRO A 124 -24.11 -8.60 -31.23
CA PRO A 124 -23.70 -7.37 -30.58
C PRO A 124 -22.44 -6.88 -31.29
N SER A 125 -22.56 -5.66 -31.81
CA SER A 125 -21.48 -4.88 -32.40
C SER A 125 -20.22 -5.04 -31.55
N ALA A 126 -19.12 -5.50 -32.17
CA ALA A 126 -17.82 -5.57 -31.51
C ALA A 126 -17.53 -4.20 -30.88
N SER A 127 -17.56 -4.16 -29.54
CA SER A 127 -17.28 -2.96 -28.79
C SER A 127 -15.91 -2.44 -29.22
N ALA A 128 -15.86 -1.17 -29.62
CA ALA A 128 -14.60 -0.48 -29.85
C ALA A 128 -13.67 -0.72 -28.64
N PRO A 129 -12.36 -0.94 -28.86
CA PRO A 129 -11.44 -1.20 -27.76
C PRO A 129 -11.55 -0.06 -26.74
N ALA A 130 -11.80 -0.42 -25.48
CA ALA A 130 -11.83 0.53 -24.38
C ALA A 130 -10.52 1.31 -24.38
N ARG A 131 -10.60 2.63 -24.52
CA ARG A 131 -9.41 3.48 -24.55
C ARG A 131 -8.83 3.55 -23.15
N LEU A 132 -7.54 3.26 -23.01
CA LEU A 132 -6.83 3.36 -21.73
C LEU A 132 -6.90 4.78 -21.17
N PRO A 133 -7.10 4.94 -19.85
CA PRO A 133 -7.05 6.25 -19.21
C PRO A 133 -5.70 6.94 -19.41
N THR A 134 -5.71 8.22 -19.77
CA THR A 134 -4.49 9.02 -19.98
C THR A 134 -4.06 9.83 -18.75
N SER A 135 -4.89 9.87 -17.70
CA SER A 135 -4.56 10.50 -16.42
C SER A 135 -5.24 9.74 -15.28
N ILE A 136 -4.59 9.69 -14.11
CA ILE A 136 -5.18 9.11 -12.88
C ILE A 136 -5.66 10.29 -12.02
N PRO A 137 -6.97 10.49 -11.80
CA PRO A 137 -7.49 11.57 -10.97
C PRO A 137 -7.46 11.21 -9.48
N ASP A 138 -7.61 12.21 -8.61
CA ASP A 138 -7.58 12.02 -7.16
C ASP A 138 -8.72 11.12 -6.65
N ARG A 139 -9.86 11.11 -7.36
CA ARG A 139 -11.01 10.23 -7.07
C ARG A 139 -10.72 8.74 -7.28
N ALA A 140 -9.63 8.38 -7.97
CA ALA A 140 -9.20 6.99 -8.13
C ALA A 140 -8.63 6.40 -6.83
N PHE A 141 -8.36 7.24 -5.83
CA PHE A 141 -7.76 6.83 -4.57
C PHE A 141 -8.80 6.72 -3.44
N PHE A 142 -8.63 5.77 -2.52
CA PHE A 142 -9.64 5.48 -1.50
C PHE A 142 -9.67 6.56 -0.41
N THR A 143 -10.87 6.91 0.06
CA THR A 143 -11.01 7.71 1.29
C THR A 143 -11.19 6.78 2.48
N PRO A 144 -10.45 6.96 3.60
CA PRO A 144 -10.63 6.14 4.80
C PRO A 144 -12.05 6.19 5.36
N LEU A 145 -12.36 5.26 6.25
CA LEU A 145 -13.65 5.23 6.95
C LEU A 145 -13.91 6.55 7.70
N ALA A 146 -15.16 7.01 7.66
CA ALA A 146 -15.62 8.14 8.46
C ALA A 146 -15.30 7.92 9.95
N GLY A 147 -14.72 8.93 10.60
CA GLY A 147 -14.20 8.82 11.96
C GLY A 147 -12.72 8.40 12.05
N THR A 148 -12.02 8.23 10.93
CA THR A 148 -10.54 8.22 10.92
C THR A 148 -10.05 9.66 10.74
N ALA A 149 -9.20 10.16 11.64
CA ALA A 149 -8.48 11.39 11.39
C ALA A 149 -7.33 11.12 10.41
N VAL A 150 -7.15 12.02 9.44
CA VAL A 150 -6.12 11.89 8.41
C VAL A 150 -5.36 13.20 8.28
N GLN A 151 -4.06 13.10 8.06
CA GLN A 151 -3.29 14.23 7.56
C GLN A 151 -3.71 14.52 6.11
N PRO A 152 -3.62 15.77 5.61
CA PRO A 152 -3.76 16.05 4.19
C PRO A 152 -2.95 15.05 3.35
N PRO A 153 -3.59 14.28 2.44
CA PRO A 153 -2.88 13.30 1.63
C PRO A 153 -1.89 13.98 0.69
N GLU A 154 -0.74 13.35 0.49
CA GLU A 154 0.32 13.86 -0.37
C GLU A 154 0.61 12.88 -1.50
N PHE A 155 0.82 13.40 -2.71
CA PHE A 155 1.34 12.59 -3.81
C PHE A 155 2.86 12.56 -3.73
N VAL A 156 3.41 11.35 -3.73
CA VAL A 156 4.83 11.11 -3.53
C VAL A 156 5.39 10.26 -4.65
N ASP A 157 6.62 10.55 -5.03
CA ASP A 157 7.42 9.62 -5.83
C ASP A 157 8.01 8.55 -4.90
N GLY A 158 8.17 7.33 -5.42
CA GLY A 158 8.79 6.27 -4.65
C GLY A 158 8.35 4.87 -5.07
N PRO A 159 8.78 3.86 -4.31
CA PRO A 159 8.49 2.47 -4.61
C PRO A 159 7.00 2.18 -4.41
N VAL A 160 6.39 1.55 -5.43
CA VAL A 160 4.98 1.09 -5.43
C VAL A 160 4.78 -0.14 -4.54
N LEU A 161 5.84 -0.92 -4.36
CA LEU A 161 5.87 -2.17 -3.62
C LEU A 161 7.05 -2.17 -2.65
N PRO A 162 7.01 -2.98 -1.58
CA PRO A 162 8.20 -3.26 -0.79
C PRO A 162 9.29 -3.91 -1.66
N GLU A 163 10.51 -3.95 -1.13
CA GLU A 163 11.60 -4.65 -1.78
C GLU A 163 11.31 -6.15 -1.90
N LEU A 164 11.52 -6.71 -3.09
CA LEU A 164 11.30 -8.12 -3.42
C LEU A 164 12.59 -8.77 -3.97
N CYS A 165 13.71 -8.58 -3.27
CA CYS A 165 15.03 -9.14 -3.62
C CYS A 165 15.47 -8.72 -5.04
N GLY A 166 15.28 -7.44 -5.39
CA GLY A 166 15.58 -6.90 -6.73
C GLY A 166 14.57 -7.26 -7.83
N ARG A 167 13.52 -8.02 -7.53
CA ARG A 167 12.46 -8.34 -8.50
C ARG A 167 11.39 -7.26 -8.48
N THR A 168 11.17 -6.62 -9.62
CA THR A 168 10.09 -5.64 -9.76
C THR A 168 9.20 -6.08 -10.91
N PRO A 169 7.86 -6.09 -10.74
CA PRO A 169 6.96 -6.21 -11.88
C PRO A 169 7.25 -5.14 -12.94
N ALA A 170 6.81 -5.39 -14.17
CA ALA A 170 6.99 -4.44 -15.27
C ALA A 170 6.44 -3.04 -14.92
N ALA A 171 7.11 -2.01 -15.42
CA ALA A 171 6.67 -0.63 -15.19
C ALA A 171 5.32 -0.37 -15.91
N PRO A 172 4.38 0.32 -15.26
CA PRO A 172 3.11 0.72 -15.88
C PRO A 172 3.32 1.85 -16.90
N GLU A 173 2.32 2.10 -17.73
CA GLU A 173 2.30 3.26 -18.64
C GLU A 173 2.10 4.57 -17.87
N LEU A 174 1.29 4.52 -16.82
CA LEU A 174 0.99 5.64 -15.94
C LEU A 174 0.86 5.14 -14.51
N SER A 175 1.42 5.89 -13.55
CA SER A 175 1.30 5.59 -12.12
C SER A 175 1.20 6.87 -11.31
N ARG A 176 0.40 6.83 -10.24
CA ARG A 176 0.39 7.87 -9.20
C ARG A 176 0.31 7.19 -7.83
N THR A 177 1.12 7.67 -6.89
CA THR A 177 1.18 7.15 -5.52
C THR A 177 0.78 8.24 -4.54
N ARG A 178 -0.13 7.90 -3.63
CA ARG A 178 -0.61 8.77 -2.56
C ARG A 178 -0.20 8.22 -1.20
N SER A 179 0.51 9.03 -0.43
CA SER A 179 0.78 8.80 0.99
C SER A 179 -0.38 9.31 1.82
N LEU A 180 -0.80 8.51 2.80
CA LEU A 180 -1.88 8.84 3.71
C LEU A 180 -1.50 8.41 5.12
N ILE A 181 -1.34 9.38 6.02
CA ILE A 181 -1.10 9.15 7.45
C ILE A 181 -2.42 9.27 8.20
N PHE A 182 -2.67 8.37 9.16
CA PHE A 182 -3.96 8.30 9.85
C PHE A 182 -3.86 8.00 11.35
N TRP A 183 -4.89 8.47 12.06
CA TRP A 183 -5.22 8.14 13.44
C TRP A 183 -6.61 7.48 13.49
N LEU A 184 -6.71 6.40 14.23
CA LEU A 184 -7.93 5.61 14.39
C LEU A 184 -8.97 6.36 15.25
N ASP A 185 -8.50 7.10 16.25
CA ASP A 185 -9.36 7.98 17.05
C ASP A 185 -9.37 9.39 16.41
N PRO A 186 -10.54 9.88 15.96
CA PRO A 186 -10.66 11.16 15.28
C PRO A 186 -10.42 12.37 16.19
N GLN A 187 -10.38 12.17 17.51
CA GLN A 187 -10.05 13.21 18.48
C GLN A 187 -8.56 13.26 18.79
N THR A 188 -7.76 12.35 18.23
CA THR A 188 -6.30 12.36 18.41
C THR A 188 -5.71 13.60 17.75
N PRO A 189 -4.99 14.45 18.49
CA PRO A 189 -4.30 15.59 17.89
C PRO A 189 -3.21 15.12 16.92
N GLN A 190 -2.99 15.86 15.83
CA GLN A 190 -2.06 15.44 14.76
C GLN A 190 -0.59 15.46 15.19
N GLU A 191 -0.26 16.12 16.30
CA GLU A 191 1.06 16.09 16.91
C GLU A 191 1.37 14.76 17.62
N TYR A 192 0.38 13.90 17.82
CA TYR A 192 0.58 12.57 18.38
C TYR A 192 1.03 11.57 17.31
N VAL A 193 1.72 10.54 17.77
CA VAL A 193 2.15 9.38 16.97
C VAL A 193 0.95 8.78 16.23
N PRO A 194 0.97 8.74 14.88
CA PRO A 194 -0.04 8.06 14.06
C PRO A 194 -0.23 6.59 14.42
N ASP A 195 -1.42 6.07 14.16
CA ASP A 195 -1.66 4.62 14.23
C ASP A 195 -1.08 3.89 13.01
N GLY A 196 -1.04 4.59 11.87
CA GLY A 196 -0.48 4.02 10.66
C GLY A 196 -0.38 4.97 9.49
N SER A 197 0.16 4.42 8.41
CA SER A 197 0.22 5.08 7.11
C SER A 197 0.00 4.09 5.99
N TYR A 198 -0.55 4.59 4.88
CA TYR A 198 -0.67 3.87 3.62
C TYR A 198 0.19 4.53 2.55
N LEU A 199 0.82 3.70 1.72
CA LEU A 199 1.08 4.05 0.33
C LEU A 199 -0.01 3.41 -0.52
N HIS A 200 -0.84 4.25 -1.15
CA HIS A 200 -1.84 3.82 -2.12
C HIS A 200 -1.35 4.19 -3.51
N THR A 201 -0.99 3.20 -4.31
CA THR A 201 -0.62 3.40 -5.71
C THR A 201 -1.77 3.00 -6.62
N VAL A 202 -2.04 3.79 -7.64
CA VAL A 202 -2.89 3.42 -8.77
C VAL A 202 -2.03 3.46 -10.03
N SER A 203 -2.14 2.45 -10.88
CA SER A 203 -1.34 2.31 -12.09
C SER A 203 -2.18 1.81 -13.27
N VAL A 204 -1.90 2.33 -14.46
CA VAL A 204 -2.53 1.92 -15.73
C VAL A 204 -1.52 1.12 -16.52
N HIS A 205 -1.95 -0.03 -17.03
CA HIS A 205 -1.14 -0.96 -17.81
C HIS A 205 -1.69 -1.06 -19.23
N GLY A 206 -0.86 -1.47 -20.18
CA GLY A 206 -1.35 -1.82 -21.52
C GLY A 206 -2.29 -3.03 -21.47
N PRO A 207 -3.06 -3.30 -22.55
CA PRO A 207 -4.07 -4.36 -22.54
C PRO A 207 -3.48 -5.72 -22.17
N GLY A 208 -4.02 -6.35 -21.12
CA GLY A 208 -3.56 -7.65 -20.61
C GLY A 208 -2.26 -7.62 -19.79
N LEU A 209 -1.53 -6.51 -19.77
CA LEU A 209 -0.29 -6.39 -18.99
C LEU A 209 -0.56 -6.29 -17.47
N ALA A 210 -1.77 -5.89 -17.07
CA ALA A 210 -2.17 -5.92 -15.66
C ALA A 210 -2.22 -7.35 -15.10
N ASP A 211 -2.67 -8.33 -15.89
CA ASP A 211 -2.71 -9.74 -15.51
C ASP A 211 -1.30 -10.28 -15.29
N ASP A 212 -0.42 -10.03 -16.27
CA ASP A 212 1.00 -10.39 -16.21
C ASP A 212 1.69 -9.74 -15.00
N TRP A 213 1.34 -8.49 -14.69
CA TRP A 213 1.86 -7.78 -13.53
C TRP A 213 1.51 -8.52 -12.23
N LEU A 214 0.25 -8.96 -12.04
CA LEU A 214 -0.15 -9.72 -10.85
C LEU A 214 0.51 -11.10 -10.79
N VAL A 215 0.65 -11.79 -11.92
CA VAL A 215 1.36 -13.08 -12.01
C VAL A 215 2.83 -12.92 -11.59
N ASN A 216 3.50 -11.89 -12.11
CA ASN A 216 4.88 -11.58 -11.79
C ASN A 216 5.04 -11.15 -10.33
N LEU A 217 4.11 -10.38 -9.77
CA LEU A 217 4.11 -10.04 -8.35
C LEU A 217 4.04 -11.30 -7.48
N ARG A 218 3.11 -12.22 -7.77
CA ARG A 218 3.01 -13.48 -7.00
C ARG A 218 4.30 -14.28 -7.07
N ARG A 219 4.92 -14.35 -8.24
CA ARG A 219 6.21 -15.03 -8.42
C ARG A 219 7.30 -14.34 -7.60
N ALA A 220 7.41 -13.01 -7.69
CA ALA A 220 8.41 -12.23 -6.96
C ALA A 220 8.32 -12.43 -5.44
N VAL A 221 7.11 -12.42 -4.88
CA VAL A 221 6.89 -12.68 -3.45
C VAL A 221 7.28 -14.11 -3.06
N ARG A 222 6.92 -15.13 -3.84
CA ARG A 222 7.30 -16.53 -3.55
C ARG A 222 8.81 -16.74 -3.61
N GLU A 223 9.49 -16.06 -4.52
CA GLU A 223 10.92 -16.17 -4.72
C GLU A 223 11.74 -15.25 -3.81
N CYS A 224 11.09 -14.39 -3.03
CA CYS A 224 11.71 -13.51 -2.03
C CYS A 224 11.04 -13.67 -0.66
N PRO A 225 11.10 -14.86 -0.04
CA PRO A 225 10.45 -15.08 1.25
C PRO A 225 11.14 -14.35 2.40
N LEU A 226 12.40 -13.94 2.25
CA LEU A 226 13.18 -13.22 3.27
C LEU A 226 13.89 -12.05 2.61
N VAL A 227 13.76 -10.86 3.19
CA VAL A 227 14.45 -9.64 2.76
C VAL A 227 15.07 -8.95 3.97
N GLU A 228 16.30 -8.47 3.85
CA GLU A 228 16.95 -7.64 4.87
C GLU A 228 16.53 -6.18 4.66
N ILE A 229 15.76 -5.62 5.59
CA ILE A 229 15.22 -4.25 5.47
C ILE A 229 16.07 -3.20 6.17
N ALA A 230 16.97 -3.65 7.06
CA ALA A 230 18.03 -2.87 7.69
C ALA A 230 19.11 -3.86 8.19
N PRO A 231 20.35 -3.41 8.47
CA PRO A 231 21.41 -4.31 8.94
C PRO A 231 20.97 -5.19 10.11
N GLY A 232 20.95 -6.51 9.89
CA GLY A 232 20.51 -7.51 10.85
C GLY A 232 18.98 -7.68 10.99
N LEU A 233 18.17 -6.80 10.42
CA LEU A 233 16.70 -6.83 10.50
C LEU A 233 16.11 -7.48 9.25
N VAL A 234 15.60 -8.70 9.42
CA VAL A 234 14.98 -9.48 8.32
C VAL A 234 13.45 -9.41 8.40
N SER A 235 12.82 -9.21 7.25
CA SER A 235 11.38 -9.30 7.04
C SER A 235 11.03 -10.57 6.27
N LEU A 236 10.15 -11.40 6.83
CA LEU A 236 9.56 -12.56 6.17
C LEU A 236 8.40 -12.12 5.30
N GLN A 237 8.41 -12.47 4.03
CA GLN A 237 7.31 -12.20 3.10
C GLN A 237 6.57 -13.49 2.77
N ARG A 238 5.23 -13.44 2.79
CA ARG A 238 4.41 -14.63 2.52
C ARG A 238 3.11 -14.27 1.81
N LEU A 239 2.83 -14.95 0.71
CA LEU A 239 1.52 -14.91 0.06
C LEU A 239 0.46 -15.45 1.02
N LEU A 240 -0.66 -14.74 1.11
CA LEU A 240 -1.82 -15.15 1.89
C LEU A 240 -2.96 -15.57 0.97
N PRO A 241 -3.89 -16.41 1.45
CA PRO A 241 -5.18 -16.58 0.79
C PRO A 241 -5.83 -15.22 0.63
N ASP A 242 -6.33 -14.96 -0.58
CA ASP A 242 -6.98 -13.70 -0.88
C ASP A 242 -8.50 -13.87 -0.98
N GLY A 243 -9.24 -12.83 -0.56
CA GLY A 243 -10.66 -12.72 -0.83
C GLY A 243 -10.90 -12.24 -2.26
N ALA A 244 -12.16 -12.19 -2.69
CA ALA A 244 -12.53 -11.59 -3.97
C ALA A 244 -12.50 -10.05 -3.86
N TYR A 245 -11.56 -9.42 -4.57
CA TYR A 245 -11.43 -7.96 -4.74
C TYR A 245 -11.13 -7.65 -6.19
N GLY A 246 -11.86 -6.69 -6.77
CA GLY A 246 -11.75 -6.37 -8.20
C GLY A 246 -11.99 -7.61 -9.08
N ASP A 247 -11.33 -7.64 -10.22
CA ASP A 247 -11.31 -8.81 -11.11
C ASP A 247 -10.36 -9.89 -10.57
N GLU A 248 -9.25 -9.46 -9.96
CA GLU A 248 -8.24 -10.33 -9.40
C GLU A 248 -7.40 -9.58 -8.37
N SER A 249 -6.88 -10.29 -7.37
CA SER A 249 -5.99 -9.68 -6.39
C SER A 249 -4.86 -10.60 -5.92
N VAL A 250 -3.82 -9.95 -5.40
CA VAL A 250 -2.67 -10.57 -4.72
C VAL A 250 -2.56 -9.94 -3.36
N LEU A 251 -2.41 -10.78 -2.35
CA LEU A 251 -2.22 -10.35 -0.99
C LEU A 251 -1.03 -11.08 -0.38
N PHE A 252 -0.17 -10.30 0.28
CA PHE A 252 0.93 -10.86 1.05
C PHE A 252 1.18 -10.08 2.32
N GLU A 253 1.74 -10.78 3.29
CA GLU A 253 2.24 -10.19 4.52
C GLU A 253 3.74 -9.95 4.45
N MET A 254 4.18 -8.94 5.18
CA MET A 254 5.56 -8.76 5.61
C MET A 254 5.61 -8.83 7.13
N ARG A 255 6.45 -9.72 7.67
CA ARG A 255 6.60 -9.93 9.10
C ARG A 255 8.03 -9.68 9.53
N THR A 256 8.22 -8.65 10.33
CA THR A 256 9.52 -8.29 10.90
C THR A 256 9.55 -8.74 12.35
N ARG A 257 10.58 -9.50 12.74
CA ARG A 257 10.79 -9.83 14.16
C ARG A 257 11.31 -8.58 14.87
N THR A 258 10.66 -8.18 15.96
CA THR A 258 11.17 -7.15 16.86
C THR A 258 12.19 -7.77 17.82
N PHE A 259 13.26 -7.03 18.11
CA PHE A 259 14.43 -7.60 18.77
C PHE A 259 14.28 -7.87 20.27
N ASP A 260 13.35 -7.23 21.00
CA ASP A 260 13.29 -7.43 22.47
C ASP A 260 11.91 -7.28 23.15
N GLU A 261 10.84 -6.86 22.44
CA GLU A 261 9.56 -6.46 23.08
C GLU A 261 8.31 -7.17 22.57
N ASP A 262 8.44 -8.31 21.89
CA ASP A 262 7.27 -9.11 21.48
C ASP A 262 7.10 -10.36 22.36
N PRO A 263 6.34 -10.29 23.47
CA PRO A 263 6.09 -11.43 24.33
C PRO A 263 5.23 -12.53 23.66
N ALA A 264 4.63 -12.25 22.49
CA ALA A 264 3.91 -13.23 21.68
C ALA A 264 4.75 -13.83 20.56
N GLY A 265 5.91 -13.23 20.22
CA GLY A 265 6.81 -13.66 19.16
C GLY A 265 6.20 -13.66 17.75
N THR A 266 5.12 -12.92 17.53
CA THR A 266 4.36 -12.88 16.26
C THR A 266 4.95 -11.92 15.22
N GLY A 267 5.82 -11.00 15.63
CA GLY A 267 6.42 -9.95 14.81
C GLY A 267 5.45 -8.82 14.43
N LEU A 268 6.00 -7.74 13.87
CA LEU A 268 5.22 -6.66 13.28
C LEU A 268 4.66 -7.10 11.93
N LEU A 269 3.33 -7.11 11.81
CA LEU A 269 2.64 -7.45 10.57
C LEU A 269 2.40 -6.19 9.74
N ARG A 270 2.77 -6.24 8.46
CA ARG A 270 2.34 -5.29 7.43
C ARG A 270 1.66 -6.06 6.31
N LEU A 271 0.61 -5.49 5.73
CA LEU A 271 -0.08 -6.09 4.59
C LEU A 271 0.10 -5.25 3.33
N VAL A 272 0.27 -5.97 2.23
CA VAL A 272 0.28 -5.40 0.88
C VAL A 272 -0.76 -6.15 0.05
N ARG A 273 -1.60 -5.38 -0.64
CA ARG A 273 -2.61 -5.92 -1.54
C ARG A 273 -2.56 -5.19 -2.86
N ALA A 274 -2.35 -5.93 -3.94
CA ALA A 274 -2.53 -5.45 -5.30
C ALA A 274 -3.86 -5.99 -5.84
N ILE A 275 -4.63 -5.13 -6.49
CA ILE A 275 -5.97 -5.45 -6.99
C ILE A 275 -6.07 -4.93 -8.42
N ARG A 276 -6.56 -5.77 -9.32
CA ARG A 276 -6.80 -5.44 -10.72
C ARG A 276 -8.26 -5.12 -10.96
N VAL A 277 -8.51 -4.08 -11.75
CA VAL A 277 -9.82 -3.69 -12.30
C VAL A 277 -9.60 -3.27 -13.76
N GLY A 278 -9.95 -4.15 -14.69
CA GLY A 278 -9.55 -4.03 -16.10
C GLY A 278 -8.03 -3.96 -16.25
N ASP A 279 -7.55 -2.94 -16.95
CA ASP A 279 -6.12 -2.66 -17.15
C ASP A 279 -5.51 -1.77 -16.05
N VAL A 280 -6.24 -1.51 -14.96
CA VAL A 280 -5.75 -0.73 -13.81
C VAL A 280 -5.38 -1.65 -12.65
N VAL A 281 -4.22 -1.42 -12.05
CA VAL A 281 -3.80 -2.06 -10.80
C VAL A 281 -3.72 -1.01 -9.68
N THR A 282 -4.45 -1.26 -8.60
CA THR A 282 -4.38 -0.51 -7.35
C THR A 282 -3.63 -1.31 -6.29
N VAL A 283 -2.60 -0.72 -5.69
CA VAL A 283 -1.79 -1.32 -4.61
C VAL A 283 -2.00 -0.55 -3.32
N LEU A 284 -2.47 -1.25 -2.28
CA LEU A 284 -2.50 -0.74 -0.91
C LEU A 284 -1.37 -1.40 -0.14
N TRP A 285 -0.43 -0.59 0.31
CA TRP A 285 0.64 -0.99 1.21
C TRP A 285 0.48 -0.23 2.52
N GLU A 286 0.02 -0.93 3.56
CA GLU A 286 0.02 -0.36 4.90
C GLU A 286 1.44 -0.45 5.48
N ARG A 287 2.08 0.70 5.67
CA ARG A 287 3.43 0.81 6.23
C ARG A 287 3.42 0.88 7.76
N GLY A 288 2.24 1.02 8.34
CA GLY A 288 2.04 1.22 9.77
C GLY A 288 2.71 2.50 10.27
N TRP A 289 2.85 2.58 11.58
CA TRP A 289 3.67 3.54 12.30
C TRP A 289 4.34 2.79 13.45
N GLU A 290 5.33 3.38 14.11
CA GLU A 290 6.15 2.77 15.18
C GLU A 290 5.47 1.63 15.94
N TYR A 291 6.01 0.41 15.80
CA TYR A 291 5.58 -0.82 16.50
C TYR A 291 4.10 -1.21 16.36
N THR A 292 3.29 -0.55 15.53
CA THR A 292 1.91 -0.97 15.25
C THR A 292 1.93 -2.16 14.31
N SER A 293 0.87 -2.96 14.29
CA SER A 293 0.65 -4.01 13.29
C SER A 293 -0.62 -3.72 12.53
N THR A 294 -0.66 -4.14 11.27
CA THR A 294 -1.85 -3.97 10.44
C THR A 294 -3.05 -4.70 11.04
N ASP A 295 -4.14 -3.96 11.23
CA ASP A 295 -5.44 -4.53 11.52
C ASP A 295 -6.03 -5.11 10.22
N ARG A 296 -6.11 -6.43 10.17
CA ARG A 296 -6.56 -7.14 8.96
C ARG A 296 -7.97 -6.77 8.53
N ILE A 297 -8.89 -6.63 9.47
CA ILE A 297 -10.30 -6.36 9.17
C ILE A 297 -10.43 -4.96 8.56
N ARG A 298 -9.76 -3.98 9.15
CA ARG A 298 -9.70 -2.61 8.62
C ARG A 298 -9.06 -2.57 7.22
N PHE A 299 -7.91 -3.24 7.05
CA PHE A 299 -7.21 -3.31 5.77
C PHE A 299 -8.11 -3.88 4.66
N ASP A 300 -8.88 -4.91 4.96
CA ASP A 300 -9.85 -5.50 4.03
C ASP A 300 -10.99 -4.51 3.68
N PHE A 301 -11.50 -3.74 4.63
CA PHE A 301 -12.49 -2.69 4.33
C PHE A 301 -11.93 -1.57 3.45
N ASP A 302 -10.71 -1.09 3.74
CA ASP A 302 -10.06 -0.04 2.96
C ASP A 302 -9.70 -0.53 1.56
N SER A 303 -9.32 -1.80 1.42
CA SER A 303 -9.13 -2.46 0.12
C SER A 303 -10.40 -2.44 -0.73
N ARG A 304 -11.58 -2.70 -0.14
CA ARG A 304 -12.86 -2.57 -0.86
C ARG A 304 -13.19 -1.12 -1.23
N ARG A 305 -12.79 -0.14 -0.41
CA ARG A 305 -12.95 1.29 -0.74
C ARG A 305 -12.08 1.67 -1.93
N ALA A 306 -10.86 1.13 -2.02
CA ALA A 306 -9.97 1.36 -3.15
C ALA A 306 -10.53 0.79 -4.46
N VAL A 307 -11.06 -0.43 -4.42
CA VAL A 307 -11.75 -1.03 -5.60
C VAL A 307 -12.88 -0.12 -6.07
N ARG A 308 -13.77 0.31 -5.16
CA ARG A 308 -14.88 1.21 -5.52
C ARG A 308 -14.42 2.55 -6.08
N ALA A 309 -13.31 3.10 -5.57
CA ALA A 309 -12.76 4.36 -6.06
C ALA A 309 -12.26 4.22 -7.51
N VAL A 310 -11.58 3.11 -7.82
CA VAL A 310 -11.12 2.80 -9.18
C VAL A 310 -12.31 2.51 -10.11
N GLU A 311 -13.26 1.67 -9.70
CA GLU A 311 -14.46 1.36 -10.49
C GLU A 311 -15.27 2.63 -10.81
N ALA A 312 -15.48 3.51 -9.82
CA ALA A 312 -16.20 4.77 -10.01
C ALA A 312 -15.43 5.79 -10.86
N TRP A 313 -14.10 5.66 -10.96
CA TRP A 313 -13.31 6.47 -11.87
C TRP A 313 -13.42 5.96 -13.32
N LEU A 314 -13.45 4.64 -13.51
CA LEU A 314 -13.49 3.99 -14.83
C LEU A 314 -14.89 3.95 -15.46
N ALA A 315 -15.95 4.10 -14.66
CA ALA A 315 -17.33 4.24 -15.12
C ALA A 315 -17.62 5.60 -15.75
#